data_AF-A0A6H1M0W0-F1
#
_entry.id   AF-A0A6H1M0W0-F1
#
_cell.length_a   1.000
_cell.length_b   1.000
_cell.length_c   1.000
_cell.angle_alpha   90.00
_cell.angle_beta   90.00
_cell.angle_gamma   90.00
#
_symmetry.space_group_name_H-M   'P 1'
#
loop_
_entity.id
_entity.type
_entity.pdbx_description
1 polymer ?
#
loop_
_entity_poly.entity_id
_entity_poly.type
_entity_poly.pdbx_seq_one_letter_code
_entity_poly.pdbx_strand_id
1 'polypeptide(L)'
;MGGRAVMLIPHRTPDVEETMLPPDYQRIVAAVRQAARPVMARQVGEMLGVDVSVRAKLEPLRGRLVNRGWLRKLPDGRFTTRL
;
A
#
# COMPACT_ATOMS: atom_id res chain seq x y z
N MET A 1 -20.97 -20.19 -3.11
CA MET A 1 -20.01 -19.57 -2.17
C MET A 1 -19.05 -18.72 -2.97
N GLY A 2 -18.93 -17.43 -2.61
CA GLY A 2 -18.34 -16.38 -3.44
C GLY A 2 -16.89 -16.65 -3.84
N GLY A 3 -16.67 -16.75 -5.15
CA GLY A 3 -15.33 -16.76 -5.73
C GLY A 3 -14.58 -15.53 -5.24
N ARG A 4 -13.47 -15.77 -4.57
CA ARG A 4 -12.53 -14.75 -4.12
C ARG A 4 -12.04 -14.02 -5.37
N ALA A 5 -12.73 -12.94 -5.74
CA ALA A 5 -12.33 -12.09 -6.86
C ALA A 5 -10.88 -11.74 -6.61
N VAL A 6 -9.99 -12.23 -7.48
CA VAL A 6 -8.57 -11.88 -7.45
C VAL A 6 -8.56 -10.44 -7.92
N MET A 7 -8.86 -9.50 -7.01
CA MET A 7 -9.00 -8.10 -7.39
C MET A 7 -7.60 -7.64 -7.77
N LEU A 8 -7.39 -7.55 -9.08
CA LEU A 8 -6.16 -7.09 -9.67
C LEU A 8 -5.96 -5.67 -9.17
N ILE A 9 -4.85 -5.45 -8.47
CA ILE A 9 -4.44 -4.09 -8.13
C ILE A 9 -4.22 -3.37 -9.46
N PRO A 10 -5.02 -2.36 -9.81
CA PRO A 10 -4.81 -1.60 -11.05
C PRO A 10 -3.42 -0.95 -11.03
N HIS A 11 -2.88 -0.61 -12.19
CA HIS A 11 -1.68 0.23 -12.24
C HIS A 11 -2.06 1.66 -11.85
N ARG A 12 -1.15 2.37 -11.16
CA ARG A 12 -1.32 3.79 -10.89
C ARG A 12 -1.15 4.58 -12.18
N THR A 13 -2.26 5.09 -12.70
CA THR A 13 -2.34 6.08 -13.78
C THR A 13 -3.11 7.30 -13.26
N PRO A 14 -2.97 8.49 -13.86
CA PRO A 14 -3.66 9.71 -13.41
C PRO A 14 -5.18 9.52 -13.24
N ASP A 15 -5.80 8.76 -14.14
CA ASP A 15 -7.24 8.45 -14.17
C ASP A 15 -7.68 7.38 -13.15
N VAL A 16 -6.73 6.68 -12.52
CA VAL A 16 -7.03 5.63 -11.54
C VAL A 16 -6.83 6.18 -10.15
N GLU A 17 -7.96 6.37 -9.47
CA GLU A 17 -8.02 6.83 -8.09
C GLU A 17 -7.73 5.71 -7.09
N GLU A 18 -7.25 6.11 -5.91
CA GLU A 18 -7.01 5.21 -4.79
C GLU A 18 -8.28 4.42 -4.41
N THR A 19 -9.46 5.01 -4.58
CA THR A 19 -10.78 4.40 -4.36
C THR A 19 -11.04 3.14 -5.19
N MET A 20 -10.30 2.94 -6.28
CA MET A 20 -10.38 1.73 -7.11
C MET A 20 -9.56 0.56 -6.55
N LEU A 21 -8.70 0.80 -5.56
CA LEU A 21 -7.97 -0.26 -4.87
C LEU A 21 -8.91 -1.04 -3.94
N PRO A 22 -8.64 -2.31 -3.61
CA PRO A 22 -9.35 -2.98 -2.54
C PRO A 22 -9.13 -2.24 -1.20
N PRO A 23 -10.11 -2.27 -0.27
CA PRO A 23 -10.10 -1.43 0.93
C PRO A 23 -8.83 -1.53 1.78
N ASP A 24 -8.24 -2.71 1.89
CA ASP A 24 -7.00 -2.91 2.66
C ASP A 24 -5.80 -2.17 2.04
N TYR A 25 -5.75 -2.06 0.72
CA TYR A 25 -4.69 -1.32 0.01
C TYR A 25 -4.92 0.18 0.02
N GLN A 26 -6.18 0.62 -0.01
CA GLN A 26 -6.53 2.03 0.19
C GLN A 26 -5.98 2.51 1.53
N ARG A 27 -6.26 1.80 2.63
CA ARG A 27 -5.76 2.21 3.96
C ARG A 27 -4.24 2.34 3.98
N ILE A 28 -3.51 1.45 3.30
CA ILE A 28 -2.04 1.51 3.21
C ILE A 28 -1.57 2.75 2.44
N VAL A 29 -2.12 3.01 1.26
CA VAL A 29 -1.73 4.17 0.43
C VAL A 29 -2.10 5.47 1.15
N ALA A 30 -3.29 5.55 1.75
CA ALA A 30 -3.74 6.66 2.57
C ALA A 30 -2.83 6.91 3.77
N ALA A 31 -2.37 5.87 4.47
CA ALA A 31 -1.46 6.02 5.60
C ALA A 31 -0.09 6.59 5.16
N VAL A 32 0.47 6.08 4.06
CA VAL A 32 1.73 6.61 3.50
C VAL A 32 1.56 8.06 3.03
N ARG A 33 0.42 8.41 2.42
CA ARG A 33 0.11 9.77 2.00
C ARG A 33 -0.02 10.71 3.21
N GLN A 34 -0.76 10.30 4.23
CA GLN A 34 -0.98 11.09 5.46
C GLN A 34 0.30 11.33 6.24
N ALA A 35 1.27 10.43 6.16
CA ALA A 35 2.55 10.62 6.82
C ALA A 35 3.33 11.83 6.28
N ALA A 36 3.01 12.31 5.07
CA ALA A 36 3.65 13.43 4.37
C ALA A 36 5.20 13.34 4.29
N ARG A 37 5.75 12.16 4.58
CA ARG A 37 7.17 11.85 4.62
C ARG A 37 7.37 10.39 4.25
N PRO A 38 8.54 10.01 3.75
CA PRO A 38 8.83 8.60 3.51
C PRO A 38 8.76 7.79 4.81
N VAL A 39 7.97 6.72 4.84
CA VAL A 39 7.73 5.89 6.02
C VAL A 39 8.16 4.44 5.84
N MET A 40 8.61 3.83 6.93
CA MET A 40 8.97 2.42 7.00
C MET A 40 7.73 1.52 7.09
N ALA A 41 7.92 0.23 6.81
CA ALA A 41 6.90 -0.82 6.98
C ALA A 41 6.18 -0.80 8.30
N ARG A 42 7.00 -0.77 9.36
CA ARG A 42 6.51 -0.87 10.71
C ARG A 42 5.64 0.33 11.03
N GLN A 43 6.04 1.52 10.55
CA GLN A 43 5.31 2.76 10.81
C GLN A 43 3.95 2.75 10.11
N VAL A 44 3.87 2.22 8.89
CA VAL A 44 2.58 2.02 8.21
C VAL A 44 1.70 1.02 8.98
N GLY A 45 2.26 -0.09 9.49
CA GLY A 45 1.52 -1.04 10.33
C GLY A 45 1.00 -0.42 11.63
N GLU A 46 1.88 0.32 12.33
CA GLU A 46 1.56 1.07 13.55
C GLU A 46 0.44 2.11 13.30
N MET A 47 0.52 2.87 12.21
CA MET A 47 -0.50 3.86 11.82
C MET A 47 -1.86 3.24 11.52
N LEU A 48 -1.87 2.01 11.03
CA LEU A 48 -3.11 1.29 10.73
C LEU A 48 -3.67 0.55 11.96
N GLY A 49 -2.98 0.59 13.11
CA GLY A 49 -3.37 -0.15 14.30
C GLY A 49 -3.35 -1.67 14.08
N VAL A 50 -2.62 -2.14 13.06
CA VAL A 50 -2.56 -3.55 12.69
C VAL A 50 -1.33 -4.18 13.32
N ASP A 51 -1.56 -5.20 14.14
CA ASP A 51 -0.52 -5.90 14.87
C ASP A 51 0.63 -6.36 13.96
N VAL A 52 1.86 -6.22 14.43
CA VAL A 52 3.11 -6.42 13.68
C VAL A 52 3.22 -7.85 13.09
N SER A 53 2.42 -8.80 13.58
CA SER A 53 2.21 -10.13 12.99
C SER A 53 1.69 -10.10 11.54
N VAL A 54 1.12 -8.97 11.09
CA VAL A 54 0.69 -8.74 9.71
C VAL A 54 1.83 -8.21 8.82
N ARG A 55 3.07 -8.08 9.34
CA ARG A 55 4.27 -7.84 8.52
C ARG A 55 4.37 -8.83 7.35
N ALA A 56 3.96 -10.09 7.58
CA ALA A 56 3.86 -11.12 6.54
C ALA A 56 2.78 -10.85 5.49
N LYS A 57 1.70 -10.10 5.80
CA LYS A 57 0.80 -9.58 4.77
C LYS A 57 1.39 -8.35 4.12
N LEU A 58 2.01 -7.43 4.85
CA LEU A 58 2.60 -6.21 4.26
C LEU A 58 3.71 -6.52 3.23
N GLU A 59 4.57 -7.50 3.47
CA GLU A 59 5.68 -7.89 2.56
C GLU A 59 5.22 -8.14 1.10
N PRO A 60 4.28 -9.06 0.81
CA PRO A 60 3.75 -9.24 -0.55
C PRO A 60 2.93 -8.05 -1.05
N LEU A 61 2.27 -7.30 -0.16
CA LEU A 61 1.49 -6.11 -0.54
C LEU A 61 2.40 -4.96 -1.00
N ARG A 62 3.63 -4.86 -0.46
CA ARG A 62 4.65 -3.86 -0.83
C ARG A 62 5.18 -4.07 -2.24
N GLY A 63 5.56 -5.29 -2.57
CA GLY A 63 6.06 -5.63 -3.90
C GLY A 63 5.01 -5.30 -4.96
N ARG A 64 3.74 -5.63 -4.69
CA ARG A 64 2.65 -5.40 -5.65
C ARG A 64 2.30 -3.91 -5.80
N LEU A 65 2.18 -3.15 -4.72
CA LEU A 65 1.89 -1.70 -4.81
C LEU A 65 3.04 -0.91 -5.44
N VAL A 66 4.29 -1.29 -5.17
CA VAL A 66 5.46 -0.66 -5.80
C VAL A 66 5.57 -1.00 -7.28
N ASN A 67 5.41 -2.28 -7.64
CA ASN A 67 5.43 -2.72 -9.04
C ASN A 67 4.30 -2.06 -9.84
N ARG A 68 3.12 -1.87 -9.23
CA ARG A 68 1.97 -1.20 -9.84
C ARG A 68 2.04 0.34 -9.81
N GLY A 69 3.09 0.92 -9.23
CA GLY A 69 3.33 2.37 -9.25
C GLY A 69 2.56 3.20 -8.22
N TRP A 70 1.82 2.56 -7.30
CA TRP A 70 1.10 3.25 -6.22
C TRP A 70 2.04 3.82 -5.16
N LEU A 71 3.09 3.06 -4.85
CA LEU A 71 4.12 3.46 -3.90
C LEU A 71 5.48 3.47 -4.59
N ARG A 72 6.34 4.38 -4.16
CA ARG A 72 7.75 4.40 -4.51
C ARG A 72 8.56 3.95 -3.30
N LYS A 73 9.33 2.88 -3.47
CA LYS A 73 10.35 2.47 -2.49
C LYS A 73 11.61 3.31 -2.72
N LEU A 74 12.12 3.91 -1.65
CA LEU A 74 13.39 4.62 -1.62
C LEU A 74 14.56 3.66 -1.37
N PRO A 75 15.80 4.04 -1.73
CA PRO A 75 16.99 3.19 -1.53
C PRO A 75 17.24 2.86 -0.06
N ASP A 76 16.75 3.69 0.87
CA ASP A 76 16.83 3.48 2.32
C ASP A 76 15.74 2.55 2.88
N GLY A 77 14.88 1.99 2.03
CA GLY A 77 13.80 1.09 2.41
C GLY A 77 12.50 1.78 2.86
N ARG A 78 12.40 3.10 2.80
CA ARG A 78 11.16 3.85 3.06
C ARG A 78 10.23 3.90 1.85
N PHE A 79 8.97 4.21 2.09
CA PHE A 79 7.91 4.26 1.08
C PHE A 79 7.30 5.66 1.04
N THR A 80 7.02 6.15 -0.16
CA THR A 80 6.29 7.39 -0.40
C THR A 80 5.23 7.15 -1.47
N THR A 81 4.14 7.91 -1.46
CA THR A 81 3.15 7.85 -2.54
C THR A 81 3.69 8.55 -3.79
N ARG A 82 3.29 8.04 -4.96
CA ARG A 82 3.47 8.72 -6.24
C ARG A 82 2.18 9.49 -6.51
N LEU A 83 2.13 10.73 -6.00
CA LEU A 83 1.05 11.67 -6.32
C LEU A 83 1.03 11.90 -7.83
#